data_AF-A0A1A8HYJ7-F1
#
_entry.id   AF-A0A1A8HYJ7-F1
#
_cell.length_a   1.000
_cell.length_b   1.000
_cell.length_c   1.000
_cell.angle_alpha   90.00
_cell.angle_beta   90.00
_cell.angle_gamma   90.00
#
_symmetry.space_group_name_H-M   'P 1'
#
loop_
_entity.id
_entity.type
_entity.pdbx_description
1 polymer ?
#
loop_
_entity_poly.entity_id
_entity_poly.type
_entity_poly.pdbx_seq_one_letter_code
_entity_poly.pdbx_strand_id
1 'polypeptide(L)'
;MAEAHQAVAFQFTVTPDGIDLHLCHEALRQVYLSGLHSWKKRFVRFKNGVMTGVYPGSPAGFMIVVVSYMSYNKYKMLDPSLGLVAKLGQHIPISRYMSTDSQRIVGGVLVGTGLWVTIIMIMRNVLKSLLSWHGWMQSRHGSLTLSTRVWLFLVKLFSGRKPMLYSFQNSLPRLPVPSVKDTCRRYLESVRPLMNDEQFERMTALSKDFEKNLGPRLQWYLKLKSWWASNYVSDWWEEYIYLRGRGPIMVNSNYYAMDFLYVFPTSVQAARAGNAIHSIMLYRRKLDRAQIKPLMLLHTIPMCSSQYERMFNTTRVPGVETGNSFS
;
A
#
# COMPACT_ATOMS: atom_id res chain seq x y z
N MET A 1 -22.77 -17.21 -9.74
CA MET A 1 -24.07 -17.33 -10.45
C MET A 1 -24.19 -16.44 -11.68
N ALA A 2 -23.60 -15.22 -11.74
CA ALA A 2 -23.65 -14.39 -12.96
C ALA A 2 -22.95 -15.02 -14.19
N GLU A 3 -21.88 -15.79 -13.97
CA GLU A 3 -21.12 -16.46 -15.04
C GLU A 3 -21.91 -17.62 -15.69
N ALA A 4 -22.79 -18.31 -14.94
CA ALA A 4 -23.62 -19.38 -15.48
C ALA A 4 -24.73 -18.86 -16.41
N HIS A 5 -25.24 -17.66 -16.17
CA HIS A 5 -26.19 -17.00 -17.09
C HIS A 5 -25.49 -16.40 -18.33
N GLN A 6 -24.20 -16.08 -18.26
CA GLN A 6 -23.43 -15.60 -19.41
C GLN A 6 -23.17 -16.72 -20.44
N ALA A 7 -23.06 -17.98 -20.00
CA ALA A 7 -22.86 -19.12 -20.88
C ALA A 7 -24.07 -19.45 -21.78
N VAL A 8 -25.25 -18.86 -21.50
CA VAL A 8 -26.48 -19.01 -22.32
C VAL A 8 -26.59 -17.89 -23.38
N ALA A 9 -25.65 -16.94 -23.43
CA ALA A 9 -25.69 -15.82 -24.35
C ALA A 9 -25.32 -16.18 -25.80
N PHE A 10 -24.60 -17.29 -25.98
CA PHE A 10 -24.10 -17.77 -27.27
C PHE A 10 -24.45 -19.24 -27.42
N GLN A 11 -25.63 -19.53 -27.99
CA GLN A 11 -25.97 -20.89 -28.39
C GLN A 11 -25.52 -21.05 -29.85
N PHE A 12 -24.45 -21.84 -30.03
CA PHE A 12 -23.90 -22.16 -31.34
C PHE A 12 -24.32 -23.59 -31.68
N THR A 13 -25.17 -23.74 -32.70
CA THR A 13 -25.59 -25.05 -33.19
C THR A 13 -25.18 -25.17 -34.65
N VAL A 14 -24.30 -26.13 -34.94
CA VAL A 14 -23.92 -26.47 -36.33
C VAL A 14 -24.99 -27.39 -36.88
N THR A 15 -25.74 -26.92 -37.87
CA THR A 15 -26.71 -27.73 -38.62
C THR A 15 -26.13 -28.06 -40.01
N PRO A 16 -26.63 -29.11 -40.70
CA PRO A 16 -26.17 -29.46 -42.05
C PRO A 16 -26.28 -28.32 -43.07
N ASP A 17 -27.21 -27.38 -42.84
CA ASP A 17 -27.47 -26.22 -43.69
C ASP A 17 -26.68 -24.95 -43.30
N GLY A 18 -25.88 -25.01 -42.23
CA GLY A 18 -25.04 -23.90 -41.78
C GLY A 18 -24.96 -23.71 -40.27
N ILE A 19 -24.31 -22.62 -39.87
CA ILE A 19 -24.15 -22.20 -38.47
C ILE A 19 -25.37 -21.37 -38.07
N ASP A 20 -26.12 -21.84 -37.06
CA ASP A 20 -27.19 -21.04 -36.44
C ASP A 20 -26.68 -20.39 -35.14
N LEU A 21 -26.93 -19.08 -35.02
CA LEU A 21 -26.39 -18.20 -33.97
C LEU A 21 -27.55 -17.48 -33.27
N HIS A 22 -28.01 -18.04 -32.16
CA HIS A 22 -29.00 -17.38 -31.31
C HIS A 22 -28.33 -16.40 -30.34
N LEU A 23 -28.30 -15.12 -30.71
CA LEU A 23 -27.79 -14.03 -29.87
C LEU A 23 -28.91 -13.40 -29.04
N CYS A 24 -28.90 -13.62 -27.73
CA CYS A 24 -29.86 -12.98 -26.83
C CYS A 24 -29.49 -11.50 -26.61
N HIS A 25 -30.32 -10.57 -27.11
CA HIS A 25 -30.10 -9.12 -26.97
C HIS A 25 -29.97 -8.67 -25.52
N GLU A 26 -30.70 -9.29 -24.59
CA GLU A 26 -30.63 -8.96 -23.17
C GLU A 26 -29.28 -9.39 -22.57
N ALA A 27 -28.78 -10.55 -22.97
CA ALA A 27 -27.44 -11.00 -22.57
C ALA A 27 -26.34 -10.09 -23.12
N LEU A 28 -26.42 -9.68 -24.40
CA LEU A 28 -25.49 -8.71 -24.99
C LEU A 28 -25.51 -7.36 -24.26
N ARG A 29 -26.71 -6.88 -23.88
CA ARG A 29 -26.86 -5.66 -23.07
C ARG A 29 -26.19 -5.81 -21.70
N GLN A 30 -26.36 -6.95 -21.03
CA GLN A 30 -25.71 -7.20 -19.75
C GLN A 30 -24.19 -7.31 -19.89
N VAL A 31 -23.68 -7.96 -20.95
CA VAL A 31 -22.24 -8.01 -21.25
C VAL A 31 -21.70 -6.58 -21.47
N TYR A 32 -22.38 -5.76 -22.28
CA TYR A 32 -21.99 -4.38 -22.50
C TYR A 32 -21.98 -3.55 -21.20
N LEU A 33 -23.05 -3.62 -20.40
CA LEU A 33 -23.13 -2.93 -19.11
C LEU A 33 -22.05 -3.41 -18.14
N SER A 34 -21.76 -4.71 -18.11
CA SER A 34 -20.68 -5.27 -17.30
C SER A 34 -19.31 -4.77 -17.75
N GLY A 35 -19.10 -4.66 -19.06
CA GLY A 35 -17.90 -4.08 -19.66
C GLY A 35 -17.72 -2.61 -19.27
N LEU A 36 -18.78 -1.81 -19.39
CA LEU A 36 -18.77 -0.40 -18.99
C LEU A 36 -18.46 -0.23 -17.49
N HIS A 37 -19.08 -1.04 -16.62
CA HIS A 37 -18.81 -1.02 -15.19
C HIS A 37 -17.37 -1.43 -14.86
N SER A 38 -16.85 -2.45 -15.54
CA SER A 38 -15.47 -2.91 -15.40
C SER A 38 -14.48 -1.82 -15.81
N TRP A 39 -14.70 -1.18 -16.95
CA TRP A 39 -13.88 -0.08 -17.44
C TRP A 39 -13.90 1.11 -16.47
N LYS A 40 -15.08 1.53 -16.01
CA LYS A 40 -15.23 2.58 -14.99
C LYS A 40 -14.48 2.22 -13.70
N LYS A 41 -14.56 0.96 -13.25
CA LYS A 41 -13.81 0.48 -12.06
C LYS A 41 -12.30 0.58 -12.28
N ARG A 42 -11.80 0.14 -13.44
CA ARG A 42 -10.38 0.21 -13.81
C ARG A 42 -9.88 1.65 -13.86
N PHE A 43 -10.65 2.55 -14.46
CA PHE A 43 -10.32 3.98 -14.51
C PHE A 43 -10.27 4.60 -13.10
N VAL A 44 -11.26 4.33 -12.24
CA VAL A 44 -11.24 4.82 -10.86
C VAL A 44 -10.03 4.31 -10.08
N ARG A 45 -9.69 3.03 -10.22
CA ARG A 45 -8.48 2.45 -9.60
C ARG A 45 -7.20 3.10 -10.12
N PHE A 46 -7.08 3.31 -11.43
CA PHE A 46 -5.94 3.99 -12.04
C PHE A 46 -5.80 5.42 -11.50
N LYS A 47 -6.88 6.21 -11.57
CA LYS A 47 -6.92 7.58 -11.04
C LYS A 47 -6.49 7.61 -9.57
N ASN A 48 -7.07 6.74 -8.73
CA ASN A 48 -6.77 6.71 -7.31
C ASN A 48 -5.33 6.26 -7.06
N GLY A 49 -4.81 5.32 -7.84
CA GLY A 49 -3.42 4.90 -7.82
C GLY A 49 -2.45 6.05 -8.13
N VAL A 50 -2.77 6.88 -9.13
CA VAL A 50 -2.00 8.11 -9.42
C VAL A 50 -2.08 9.09 -8.24
N MET A 51 -3.28 9.33 -7.70
CA MET A 51 -3.49 10.24 -6.56
C MET A 51 -2.72 9.80 -5.31
N THR A 52 -2.73 8.51 -4.96
CA THR A 52 -1.93 7.95 -3.86
C THR A 52 -0.44 7.93 -4.20
N GLY A 53 -0.11 7.71 -5.47
CA GLY A 53 1.24 7.65 -6.00
C GLY A 53 1.96 8.99 -6.04
N VAL A 54 1.27 10.13 -5.91
CA VAL A 54 1.85 11.48 -5.84
C VAL A 54 1.72 12.13 -4.45
N TYR A 55 1.04 11.48 -3.52
CA TYR A 55 0.88 11.93 -2.14
C TYR A 55 2.24 12.08 -1.42
N PRO A 56 2.47 13.08 -0.54
CA PRO A 56 1.54 14.11 -0.02
C PRO A 56 1.27 15.28 -0.99
N GLY A 57 1.83 15.25 -2.19
CA GLY A 57 1.52 16.21 -3.25
C GLY A 57 0.08 16.10 -3.77
N SER A 58 -0.31 17.05 -4.61
CA SER A 58 -1.63 17.07 -5.24
C SER A 58 -1.57 17.60 -6.67
N PRO A 59 -2.55 17.25 -7.55
CA PRO A 59 -2.64 17.81 -8.89
C PRO A 59 -2.78 19.33 -8.92
N ALA A 60 -3.44 19.92 -7.91
CA ALA A 60 -3.50 21.37 -7.78
C ALA A 60 -2.11 21.97 -7.53
N GLY A 61 -1.31 21.32 -6.67
CA GLY A 61 0.09 21.71 -6.45
C GLY A 61 0.95 21.60 -7.72
N PHE A 62 0.69 20.60 -8.57
CA PHE A 62 1.35 20.48 -9.87
C PHE A 62 1.07 21.69 -10.76
N MET A 63 -0.20 22.05 -10.92
CA MET A 63 -0.60 23.21 -11.72
C MET A 63 0.02 24.50 -11.18
N ILE A 64 0.05 24.69 -9.86
CA ILE A 64 0.68 25.86 -9.24
C ILE A 64 2.17 25.91 -9.60
N VAL A 65 2.92 24.82 -9.38
CA VAL A 65 4.37 24.80 -9.65
C VAL A 65 4.66 25.06 -11.12
N VAL A 66 3.95 24.39 -12.04
CA VAL A 66 4.17 24.54 -13.49
C VAL A 66 3.80 25.94 -13.95
N VAL A 67 2.63 26.46 -13.57
CA VAL A 67 2.18 27.79 -14.01
C VAL A 67 3.07 28.88 -13.40
N SER A 68 3.44 28.79 -12.13
CA SER A 68 4.35 29.75 -11.50
C SER A 68 5.72 29.75 -12.18
N TYR A 69 6.28 28.57 -12.46
CA TYR A 69 7.55 28.44 -13.16
C TYR A 69 7.49 28.99 -14.59
N MET A 70 6.46 28.62 -15.36
CA MET A 70 6.27 29.10 -16.73
C MET A 70 6.04 30.61 -16.79
N SER A 71 5.26 31.16 -15.85
CA SER A 71 5.02 32.60 -15.75
C SER A 71 6.32 33.34 -15.45
N TYR A 72 7.09 32.87 -14.46
CA TYR A 72 8.38 33.45 -14.11
C TYR A 72 9.37 33.44 -15.29
N ASN A 73 9.45 32.34 -16.03
CA ASN A 73 10.31 32.25 -17.21
C ASN A 73 9.86 33.18 -18.34
N LYS A 74 8.54 33.35 -18.55
CA LYS A 74 8.02 34.30 -19.53
C LYS A 74 8.40 35.74 -19.18
N TYR A 75 8.39 36.12 -17.89
CA TYR A 75 8.77 37.47 -17.47
C TYR A 75 10.28 37.72 -17.53
N LYS A 76 11.12 36.71 -17.27
CA LYS A 76 12.59 36.87 -17.24
C LYS A 76 13.33 36.41 -18.51
N MET A 77 12.62 35.93 -19.53
CA MET A 77 13.20 35.42 -20.79
C MET A 77 14.32 34.39 -20.58
N LEU A 78 14.20 33.57 -19.52
CA LEU A 78 15.15 32.49 -19.25
C LEU A 78 14.85 31.31 -20.17
N ASP A 79 15.86 30.73 -20.80
CA ASP A 79 15.72 29.43 -21.48
C ASP A 79 15.44 28.36 -20.41
N PRO A 80 14.20 27.83 -20.33
CA PRO A 80 13.82 26.87 -19.29
C PRO A 80 14.65 25.59 -19.36
N SER A 81 15.14 25.26 -20.55
CA SER A 81 15.92 24.05 -20.79
C SER A 81 17.40 24.22 -20.50
N LEU A 82 17.92 25.43 -20.26
CA LEU A 82 19.37 25.69 -20.22
C LEU A 82 20.10 25.09 -21.45
N GLY A 83 19.45 25.07 -22.62
CA GLY A 83 19.94 24.40 -23.82
C GLY A 83 19.89 22.85 -23.80
N LEU A 84 19.33 22.18 -22.78
CA LEU A 84 19.19 20.72 -22.74
C LEU A 84 18.37 20.20 -23.91
N VAL A 85 17.29 20.87 -24.28
CA VAL A 85 16.44 20.46 -25.42
C VAL A 85 17.21 20.60 -26.73
N ALA A 86 18.03 21.64 -26.88
CA ALA A 86 18.91 21.81 -28.04
C ALA A 86 20.02 20.74 -28.10
N LYS A 87 20.63 20.38 -26.95
CA LYS A 87 21.63 19.29 -26.85
C LYS A 87 21.04 17.90 -27.07
N LEU A 88 19.83 17.65 -26.55
CA LEU A 88 19.07 16.41 -26.79
C LEU A 88 18.65 16.31 -28.27
N GLY A 89 18.34 17.44 -28.91
CA GLY A 89 18.05 17.52 -30.34
C GLY A 89 19.21 17.11 -31.26
N GLN A 90 20.45 17.11 -30.76
CA GLN A 90 21.60 16.58 -31.50
C GLN A 90 21.64 15.04 -31.54
N HIS A 91 21.01 14.38 -30.56
CA HIS A 91 21.06 12.92 -30.38
C HIS A 91 19.70 12.24 -30.64
N ILE A 92 18.61 13.00 -30.56
CA ILE A 92 17.24 12.54 -30.79
C ILE A 92 16.66 13.48 -31.86
N PRO A 93 16.14 12.98 -32.99
CA PRO A 93 15.54 13.83 -34.01
C PRO A 93 14.29 14.50 -33.45
N ILE A 94 14.44 15.73 -32.94
CA ILE A 94 13.30 16.56 -32.57
C ILE A 94 12.53 16.83 -33.86
N SER A 95 11.24 16.49 -33.84
CA SER A 95 10.34 16.69 -34.98
C SER A 95 10.51 18.09 -35.58
N ARG A 96 10.85 18.15 -36.88
CA ARG A 96 10.97 19.40 -37.66
C ARG A 96 9.67 20.22 -37.71
N TYR A 97 8.56 19.66 -37.22
CA TYR A 97 7.24 20.28 -37.20
C TYR A 97 6.96 21.11 -35.92
N MET A 98 7.87 21.14 -34.95
CA MET A 98 7.65 21.85 -33.68
C MET A 98 8.33 23.23 -33.68
N SER A 99 7.53 24.30 -33.61
CA SER A 99 8.03 25.68 -33.53
C SER A 99 8.89 25.92 -32.28
N THR A 100 9.80 26.90 -32.33
CA THR A 100 10.66 27.30 -31.19
C THR A 100 9.86 27.65 -29.93
N ASP A 101 8.70 28.29 -30.09
CA ASP A 101 7.79 28.58 -28.99
C ASP A 101 7.16 27.31 -28.40
N SER A 102 6.77 26.35 -29.24
CA SER A 102 6.27 25.04 -28.78
C SER A 102 7.35 24.28 -28.00
N GLN A 103 8.61 24.32 -28.47
CA GLN A 103 9.74 23.70 -27.77
C GLN A 103 9.99 24.33 -26.39
N ARG A 104 9.89 25.66 -26.27
CA ARG A 104 10.02 26.38 -24.99
C ARG A 104 8.89 26.02 -24.02
N ILE A 105 7.65 25.90 -24.51
CA ILE A 105 6.50 25.47 -23.69
C ILE A 105 6.70 24.04 -23.19
N VAL A 106 7.03 23.11 -24.10
CA VAL A 106 7.27 21.69 -23.75
C VAL A 106 8.43 21.56 -22.76
N GLY A 107 9.55 22.23 -23.01
CA GLY A 107 10.69 22.27 -22.09
C GLY A 107 10.33 22.85 -20.71
N GLY A 108 9.55 23.93 -20.69
CA GLY A 108 9.06 24.54 -19.46
C GLY A 108 8.17 23.61 -18.63
N VAL A 109 7.26 22.88 -19.28
CA VAL A 109 6.39 21.89 -18.62
C VAL A 109 7.21 20.72 -18.09
N LEU A 110 8.21 20.23 -18.84
CA LEU A 110 9.09 19.14 -18.39
C LEU A 110 9.88 19.52 -17.14
N VAL A 111 10.50 20.71 -17.14
CA VAL A 111 11.27 21.19 -15.98
C VAL A 111 10.36 21.48 -14.79
N GLY A 112 9.20 22.11 -15.00
CA GLY A 112 8.20 22.32 -13.94
C GLY A 112 7.69 21.01 -13.33
N THR A 113 7.50 19.98 -14.17
CA THR A 113 7.15 18.63 -13.69
C THR A 113 8.28 18.03 -12.86
N GLY A 114 9.53 18.14 -13.31
CA GLY A 114 10.71 17.70 -12.56
C GLY A 114 10.78 18.35 -11.18
N LEU A 115 10.63 19.68 -11.11
CA LEU A 115 10.60 20.44 -9.86
C LEU A 115 9.46 19.99 -8.93
N TRP A 116 8.28 19.74 -9.48
CA TRP A 116 7.16 19.25 -8.67
C TRP A 116 7.43 17.85 -8.11
N VAL A 117 8.01 16.94 -8.91
CA VAL A 117 8.41 15.60 -8.46
C VAL A 117 9.48 15.68 -7.37
N THR A 118 10.50 16.54 -7.51
CA THR A 118 11.53 16.70 -6.46
C THR A 118 10.93 17.22 -5.16
N ILE A 119 10.02 18.20 -5.21
CA ILE A 119 9.28 18.68 -4.03
C ILE A 119 8.54 17.54 -3.33
N ILE A 120 7.82 16.69 -4.09
CA ILE A 120 7.12 15.53 -3.53
C ILE A 120 8.08 14.57 -2.86
N MET A 121 9.21 14.24 -3.52
CA MET A 121 10.20 13.32 -2.95
C MET A 121 10.79 13.88 -1.66
N ILE A 122 11.07 15.19 -1.59
CA ILE A 122 11.52 15.85 -0.36
C ILE A 122 10.44 15.73 0.73
N MET A 123 9.18 16.10 0.43
CA MET A 123 8.09 16.00 1.40
C MET A 123 7.90 14.57 1.92
N ARG A 124 8.01 13.56 1.06
CA ARG A 124 7.95 12.14 1.45
C ARG A 124 9.08 11.76 2.39
N ASN A 125 10.30 12.15 2.07
CA ASN A 125 11.46 11.84 2.89
C ASN A 125 11.36 12.54 4.25
N VAL A 126 10.90 13.79 4.31
CA VAL A 126 10.62 14.49 5.57
C VAL A 126 9.56 13.74 6.38
N LEU A 127 8.43 13.39 5.75
CA LEU A 127 7.37 12.65 6.43
C LEU A 127 7.86 11.29 6.94
N LYS A 128 8.65 10.57 6.14
CA LYS A 128 9.25 9.29 6.52
C LYS A 128 10.20 9.42 7.71
N SER A 129 11.03 10.46 7.72
CA SER A 129 11.92 10.77 8.84
C SER A 129 11.14 11.08 10.11
N LEU A 130 10.11 11.93 10.01
CA LEU A 130 9.20 12.23 11.13
C LEU A 130 8.55 10.95 11.67
N LEU A 131 8.04 10.09 10.80
CA LEU A 131 7.39 8.83 11.19
C LEU A 131 8.38 7.79 11.74
N SER A 132 9.68 7.89 11.47
CA SER A 132 10.70 7.01 12.05
C SER A 132 11.02 7.32 13.51
N TRP A 133 10.56 8.47 14.02
CA TRP A 133 10.73 8.80 15.43
C TRP A 133 9.68 8.09 16.28
N HIS A 134 10.15 7.33 17.27
CA HIS A 134 9.34 6.43 18.10
C HIS A 134 9.23 6.88 19.56
N GLY A 135 9.78 8.04 19.93
CA GLY A 135 9.80 8.53 21.32
C GLY A 135 8.40 8.79 21.90
N TRP A 136 7.40 8.98 21.05
CA TRP A 136 6.00 9.11 21.46
C TRP A 136 5.45 7.83 22.13
N MET A 137 5.94 6.64 21.78
CA MET A 137 5.44 5.37 22.33
C MET A 137 5.81 5.16 23.80
N GLN A 138 6.92 5.76 24.25
CA GLN A 138 7.40 5.64 25.63
C GLN A 138 6.76 6.67 26.57
N SER A 139 6.01 7.63 26.03
CA SER A 139 5.35 8.66 26.82
C SER A 139 4.21 8.04 27.65
N ARG A 140 4.14 8.37 28.94
CA ARG A 140 3.07 7.91 29.84
C ARG A 140 1.72 8.39 29.30
N HIS A 141 0.73 7.50 29.28
CA HIS A 141 -0.62 7.82 28.82
C HIS A 141 -1.16 9.02 29.62
N GLY A 142 -1.57 10.09 28.92
CA GLY A 142 -2.20 11.27 29.52
C GLY A 142 -1.36 12.56 29.51
N SER A 143 -0.02 12.51 29.41
CA SER A 143 0.81 13.72 29.33
C SER A 143 1.69 13.73 28.06
N LEU A 144 1.31 14.54 27.08
CA LEU A 144 2.13 14.79 25.89
C LEU A 144 3.19 15.84 26.19
N THR A 145 4.46 15.46 26.12
CA THR A 145 5.59 16.38 26.19
C THR A 145 5.53 17.41 25.05
N LEU A 146 6.14 18.59 25.25
CA LEU A 146 6.18 19.64 24.23
C LEU A 146 6.80 19.12 22.92
N SER A 147 7.86 18.32 23.01
CA SER A 147 8.51 17.68 21.86
C SER A 147 7.52 16.82 21.05
N THR A 148 6.75 15.96 21.73
CA THR A 148 5.72 15.14 21.06
C THR A 148 4.62 16.00 20.43
N ARG A 149 4.22 17.11 21.06
CA ARG A 149 3.22 18.04 20.48
C ARG A 149 3.73 18.73 19.22
N VAL A 150 4.96 19.24 19.25
CA VAL A 150 5.61 19.85 18.07
C VAL A 150 5.74 18.82 16.95
N TRP A 151 6.20 17.61 17.28
CA TRP A 151 6.30 16.52 16.32
C TRP A 151 4.94 16.15 15.70
N LEU A 152 3.88 15.99 16.49
CA LEU A 152 2.53 15.71 15.99
C LEU A 152 2.04 16.81 15.05
N PHE A 153 2.31 18.08 15.37
CA PHE A 153 1.99 19.21 14.51
C PHE A 153 2.74 19.10 13.17
N LEU A 154 4.04 18.81 13.19
CA LEU A 154 4.84 18.63 11.97
C LEU A 154 4.32 17.45 11.13
N VAL A 155 4.04 16.29 11.75
CA VAL A 155 3.45 15.14 11.04
C VAL A 155 2.14 15.56 10.36
N LYS A 156 1.26 16.27 11.06
CA LYS A 156 -0.01 16.75 10.51
C LYS A 156 0.18 17.74 9.36
N LEU A 157 1.16 18.65 9.45
CA LEU A 157 1.49 19.62 8.41
C LEU A 157 1.97 18.93 7.12
N PHE A 158 2.86 17.94 7.25
CA PHE A 158 3.44 17.22 6.12
C PHE A 158 2.55 16.08 5.58
N SER A 159 1.53 15.67 6.34
CA SER A 159 0.55 14.64 5.95
C SER A 159 -0.52 15.16 4.96
N GLY A 160 -0.33 16.27 4.26
CA GLY A 160 -1.24 16.71 3.20
C GLY A 160 -2.71 16.86 3.61
N ARG A 161 -3.62 16.89 2.62
CA ARG A 161 -5.07 17.03 2.84
C ARG A 161 -5.81 15.83 2.24
N LYS A 162 -6.84 15.35 2.95
CA LYS A 162 -7.78 14.30 2.50
C LYS A 162 -7.07 13.02 1.99
N PRO A 163 -6.32 12.31 2.85
CA PRO A 163 -5.70 11.06 2.45
C PRO A 163 -6.72 10.00 2.03
N MET A 164 -6.38 9.23 1.01
CA MET A 164 -7.04 7.99 0.62
C MET A 164 -6.39 6.81 1.36
N LEU A 165 -7.04 5.65 1.37
CA LEU A 165 -6.60 4.46 2.12
C LEU A 165 -5.10 4.16 1.98
N TYR A 166 -4.58 4.22 0.75
CA TYR A 166 -3.18 3.87 0.44
C TYR A 166 -2.25 5.08 0.30
N SER A 167 -2.69 6.30 0.64
CA SER A 167 -1.90 7.52 0.46
C SER A 167 -0.54 7.48 1.16
N PHE A 168 -0.47 6.88 2.35
CA PHE A 168 0.75 6.86 3.15
C PHE A 168 1.71 5.70 2.86
N GLN A 169 1.34 4.70 2.02
CA GLN A 169 2.16 3.48 1.87
C GLN A 169 3.61 3.78 1.45
N ASN A 170 3.81 4.78 0.60
CA ASN A 170 5.14 5.20 0.12
C ASN A 170 5.89 6.12 1.10
N SER A 171 5.24 6.58 2.17
CA SER A 171 5.80 7.47 3.18
C SER A 171 6.06 6.77 4.51
N LEU A 172 5.60 5.53 4.68
CA LEU A 172 5.86 4.76 5.89
C LEU A 172 7.37 4.43 6.00
N PRO A 173 7.95 4.50 7.21
CA PRO A 173 9.31 4.06 7.44
C PRO A 173 9.42 2.54 7.26
N ARG A 174 10.61 2.07 6.87
CA ARG A 174 10.89 0.63 6.87
C ARG A 174 11.01 0.15 8.30
N LEU A 175 10.62 -1.11 8.54
CA LEU A 175 10.80 -1.74 9.84
C LEU A 175 12.30 -1.79 10.18
N PRO A 176 12.75 -1.22 11.32
CA PRO A 176 14.15 -1.24 11.69
C PRO A 176 14.62 -2.66 12.05
N VAL A 177 15.89 -2.93 11.77
CA VAL A 177 16.57 -4.16 12.22
C VAL A 177 17.27 -3.86 13.55
N PRO A 178 16.82 -4.42 14.69
CA PRO A 178 17.45 -4.17 16.00
C PRO A 178 18.88 -4.73 16.02
N SER A 179 19.73 -4.21 16.91
CA SER A 179 21.09 -4.74 17.07
C SER A 179 21.07 -6.16 17.64
N VAL A 180 22.08 -6.96 17.31
CA VAL A 180 22.21 -8.33 17.86
C VAL A 180 22.33 -8.26 19.38
N LYS A 181 23.16 -7.35 19.89
CA LYS A 181 23.34 -7.10 21.32
C LYS A 181 22.05 -6.77 22.06
N ASP A 182 21.27 -5.82 21.54
CA ASP A 182 19.98 -5.46 22.16
C ASP A 182 18.98 -6.61 22.11
N THR A 183 19.00 -7.39 21.02
CA THR A 183 18.15 -8.57 20.85
C THR A 183 18.52 -9.65 21.86
N CYS A 184 19.81 -9.98 22.00
CA CYS A 184 20.32 -10.94 22.99
C CYS A 184 20.01 -10.51 24.42
N ARG A 185 20.21 -9.23 24.75
CA ARG A 185 19.88 -8.68 26.08
C ARG A 185 18.40 -8.85 26.40
N ARG A 186 17.51 -8.41 25.51
CA ARG A 186 16.05 -8.50 25.71
C ARG A 186 15.56 -9.95 25.72
N TYR A 187 16.23 -10.84 24.99
CA TYR A 187 15.98 -12.28 25.03
C TYR A 187 16.32 -12.87 26.41
N LEU A 188 17.51 -12.56 26.95
CA LEU A 188 17.89 -13.04 28.28
C LEU A 188 16.95 -12.49 29.36
N GLU A 189 16.57 -11.21 29.28
CA GLU A 189 15.57 -10.60 30.17
C GLU A 189 14.22 -11.34 30.12
N SER A 190 13.78 -11.79 28.94
CA SER A 190 12.48 -12.45 28.79
C SER A 190 12.46 -13.91 29.23
N VAL A 191 13.58 -14.63 29.09
CA VAL A 191 13.68 -16.05 29.48
C VAL A 191 14.11 -16.26 30.93
N ARG A 192 14.70 -15.25 31.58
CA ARG A 192 15.12 -15.33 32.99
C ARG A 192 14.04 -15.90 33.93
N PRO A 193 12.77 -15.45 33.91
CA PRO A 193 11.75 -15.99 34.81
C PRO A 193 11.32 -17.43 34.49
N LEU A 194 11.77 -18.01 33.37
CA LEU A 194 11.42 -19.36 32.92
C LEU A 194 12.52 -20.39 33.21
N MET A 195 13.65 -19.97 33.82
CA MET A 195 14.86 -20.77 33.96
C MET A 195 15.43 -20.67 35.37
N ASN A 196 16.03 -21.77 35.86
CA ASN A 196 16.86 -21.73 37.06
C ASN A 196 18.24 -21.10 36.76
N ASP A 197 19.07 -20.93 37.78
CA ASP A 197 20.35 -20.23 37.65
C ASP A 197 21.34 -20.92 36.72
N GLU A 198 21.47 -22.25 36.82
CA GLU A 198 22.36 -23.03 35.96
C GLU A 198 21.94 -22.95 34.48
N GLN A 199 20.64 -23.10 34.20
CA GLN A 199 20.09 -22.95 32.85
C GLN A 199 20.31 -21.53 32.32
N PHE A 200 20.09 -20.52 33.15
CA PHE A 200 20.26 -19.13 32.75
C PHE A 200 21.72 -18.78 32.48
N GLU A 201 22.66 -19.28 33.29
CA GLU A 201 24.09 -19.12 33.07
C GLU A 201 24.53 -19.75 31.74
N ARG A 202 24.08 -20.99 31.48
CA ARG A 202 24.31 -21.65 30.19
C ARG A 202 23.74 -20.84 29.02
N MET A 203 22.52 -20.35 29.12
CA MET A 203 21.89 -19.55 28.08
C MET A 203 22.57 -18.20 27.87
N THR A 204 23.10 -17.61 28.94
CA THR A 204 23.91 -16.40 28.88
C THR A 204 25.21 -16.63 28.11
N ALA A 205 25.89 -17.76 28.37
CA ALA A 205 27.10 -18.13 27.64
C ALA A 205 26.82 -18.35 26.15
N LEU A 206 25.76 -19.09 25.80
CA LEU A 206 25.35 -19.32 24.42
C LEU A 206 24.97 -18.02 23.69
N SER A 207 24.25 -17.11 24.37
CA SER A 207 23.87 -15.83 23.79
C SER A 207 25.08 -14.94 23.51
N LYS A 208 26.09 -14.95 24.39
CA LYS A 208 27.37 -14.24 24.20
C LYS A 208 28.17 -14.83 23.04
N ASP A 209 28.22 -16.15 22.92
CA ASP A 209 28.88 -16.84 21.80
C ASP A 209 28.22 -16.47 20.47
N PHE A 210 26.89 -16.51 20.41
CA PHE A 210 26.13 -16.08 19.23
C PHE A 210 26.39 -14.61 18.88
N GLU A 211 26.37 -13.71 19.87
CA GLU A 211 26.63 -12.27 19.65
C GLU A 211 28.03 -12.01 19.07
N LYS A 212 29.04 -12.79 19.49
CA LYS A 212 30.43 -12.64 19.04
C LYS A 212 30.69 -13.30 17.67
N ASN A 213 30.10 -14.46 17.43
CA ASN A 213 30.45 -15.32 16.30
C ASN A 213 29.41 -15.25 15.17
N LEU A 214 28.35 -16.04 15.25
CA LEU A 214 27.41 -16.24 14.14
C LEU A 214 26.48 -15.03 13.91
N GLY A 215 26.06 -14.36 14.98
CA GLY A 215 25.10 -13.26 14.99
C GLY A 215 25.48 -12.11 14.05
N PRO A 216 26.72 -11.58 14.06
CA PRO A 216 27.16 -10.52 13.14
C PRO A 216 27.02 -10.90 11.66
N ARG A 217 27.33 -12.15 11.30
CA ARG A 217 27.19 -12.64 9.91
C ARG A 217 25.73 -12.72 9.48
N LEU A 218 24.85 -13.28 10.31
CA LEU A 218 23.42 -13.34 10.04
C LEU A 218 22.78 -11.94 9.98
N GLN A 219 23.21 -11.06 10.88
CA GLN A 219 22.76 -9.67 10.93
C GLN A 219 23.14 -8.91 9.66
N TRP A 220 24.29 -9.20 9.06
CA TRP A 220 24.68 -8.62 7.78
C TRP A 220 23.70 -8.99 6.66
N TYR A 221 23.35 -10.29 6.54
CA TYR A 221 22.35 -10.74 5.56
C TYR A 221 20.98 -10.14 5.83
N LEU A 222 20.57 -10.03 7.10
CA LEU A 222 19.29 -9.42 7.49
C LEU A 222 19.22 -7.93 7.14
N LYS A 223 20.31 -7.20 7.36
CA LYS A 223 20.43 -5.79 6.95
C LYS A 223 20.33 -5.66 5.44
N LEU A 224 21.04 -6.50 4.69
CA LEU A 224 20.95 -6.53 3.23
C LEU A 224 19.50 -6.75 2.80
N LYS A 225 18.81 -7.77 3.32
CA LYS A 225 17.39 -8.02 3.03
C LYS A 225 16.52 -6.80 3.32
N SER A 226 16.74 -6.11 4.44
CA SER A 226 15.95 -4.92 4.80
C SER A 226 16.15 -3.72 3.87
N TRP A 227 17.22 -3.69 3.07
CA TRP A 227 17.41 -2.67 2.04
C TRP A 227 16.57 -2.91 0.79
N TRP A 228 16.35 -4.17 0.43
CA TRP A 228 15.62 -4.60 -0.77
C TRP A 228 14.13 -4.87 -0.52
N ALA A 229 13.76 -5.26 0.70
CA ALA A 229 12.38 -5.52 1.07
C ALA A 229 11.67 -4.25 1.60
N SER A 230 10.38 -4.12 1.34
CA SER A 230 9.53 -3.10 1.98
C SER A 230 9.40 -3.34 3.49
N ASN A 231 9.33 -4.61 3.88
CA ASN A 231 9.42 -5.10 5.25
C ASN A 231 10.21 -6.42 5.23
N TYR A 232 11.27 -6.53 6.04
CA TYR A 232 12.16 -7.69 6.00
C TYR A 232 11.57 -8.95 6.65
N VAL A 233 10.46 -8.83 7.40
CA VAL A 233 9.83 -9.91 8.15
C VAL A 233 8.59 -10.47 7.45
N SER A 234 7.84 -9.65 6.71
CA SER A 234 6.48 -9.99 6.28
C SER A 234 6.36 -11.27 5.46
N ASP A 235 7.26 -11.48 4.50
CA ASP A 235 7.30 -12.68 3.64
C ASP A 235 7.61 -13.95 4.45
N TRP A 236 8.67 -13.91 5.25
CA TRP A 236 9.04 -15.02 6.13
C TRP A 236 7.98 -15.30 7.20
N TRP A 237 7.36 -14.26 7.75
CA TRP A 237 6.30 -14.42 8.73
C TRP A 237 5.09 -15.10 8.13
N GLU A 238 4.65 -14.68 6.94
CA GLU A 238 3.57 -15.34 6.23
C GLU A 238 3.91 -16.80 5.92
N GLU A 239 5.09 -17.06 5.36
CA GLU A 239 5.51 -18.39 4.94
C GLU A 239 5.70 -19.36 6.12
N TYR A 240 6.59 -19.03 7.04
CA TYR A 240 7.07 -19.96 8.08
C TYR A 240 6.09 -20.08 9.25
N ILE A 241 5.36 -19.02 9.61
CA ILE A 241 4.42 -19.07 10.73
C ILE A 241 3.06 -19.62 10.31
N TYR A 242 2.58 -19.28 9.11
CA TYR A 242 1.22 -19.64 8.71
C TYR A 242 1.16 -20.66 7.58
N LEU A 243 1.90 -20.48 6.49
CA LEU A 243 1.71 -21.27 5.27
C LEU A 243 2.35 -22.66 5.33
N ARG A 244 3.47 -22.80 6.06
CA ARG A 244 4.15 -24.09 6.30
C ARG A 244 3.56 -24.90 7.44
N GLY A 245 2.78 -24.28 8.32
CA GLY A 245 2.09 -24.97 9.41
C GLY A 245 1.13 -26.05 8.91
N ARG A 246 1.22 -27.26 9.49
CA ARG A 246 0.43 -28.45 9.09
C ARG A 246 -0.71 -28.80 10.01
N GLY A 247 -0.78 -28.14 11.16
CA GLY A 247 -1.94 -28.24 12.03
C GLY A 247 -3.21 -27.74 11.30
N PRO A 248 -4.38 -28.29 11.62
CA PRO A 248 -5.65 -27.82 11.08
C PRO A 248 -5.86 -26.35 11.46
N ILE A 249 -6.13 -25.50 10.45
CA ILE A 249 -6.21 -24.05 10.64
C ILE A 249 -7.45 -23.60 11.41
N MET A 250 -8.54 -24.38 11.38
CA MET A 250 -9.82 -23.97 12.00
C MET A 250 -9.71 -23.73 13.50
N VAL A 251 -8.87 -24.51 14.20
CA VAL A 251 -8.67 -24.40 15.65
C VAL A 251 -7.41 -23.62 15.98
N ASN A 252 -6.33 -23.84 15.23
CA ASN A 252 -5.00 -23.39 15.65
C ASN A 252 -4.59 -22.02 15.10
N SER A 253 -5.31 -21.47 14.12
CA SER A 253 -4.87 -20.25 13.43
C SER A 253 -6.00 -19.30 13.05
N ASN A 254 -7.18 -19.81 12.69
CA ASN A 254 -8.32 -18.96 12.38
C ASN A 254 -8.79 -18.25 13.65
N TYR A 255 -9.16 -16.98 13.52
CA TYR A 255 -9.80 -16.21 14.57
C TYR A 255 -11.20 -15.81 14.11
N TYR A 256 -12.11 -15.65 15.06
CA TYR A 256 -13.44 -15.12 14.81
C TYR A 256 -13.70 -13.96 15.76
N ALA A 257 -14.43 -12.97 15.26
CA ALA A 257 -15.02 -11.92 16.08
C ALA A 257 -16.53 -12.05 15.94
N MET A 258 -17.22 -12.12 17.06
CA MET A 258 -18.67 -12.09 17.07
C MET A 258 -19.16 -10.65 16.86
N ASP A 259 -20.33 -10.49 16.27
CA ASP A 259 -21.01 -9.21 16.20
C ASP A 259 -21.52 -8.85 17.59
N PHE A 260 -20.65 -8.30 18.44
CA PHE A 260 -21.05 -7.62 19.67
C PHE A 260 -21.78 -6.28 19.40
N LEU A 261 -22.43 -6.18 18.24
CA LEU A 261 -23.46 -5.19 18.01
C LEU A 261 -24.60 -5.60 18.94
N TYR A 262 -24.69 -4.96 20.11
CA TYR A 262 -25.83 -5.06 21.04
C TYR A 262 -27.12 -4.46 20.44
N VAL A 263 -27.28 -4.58 19.12
CA VAL A 263 -28.35 -4.03 18.31
C VAL A 263 -28.80 -5.17 17.41
N PHE A 264 -30.02 -5.64 17.63
CA PHE A 264 -30.66 -6.69 16.84
C PHE A 264 -31.88 -6.10 16.13
N PRO A 265 -31.71 -5.47 14.94
CA PRO A 265 -32.82 -4.78 14.26
C PRO A 265 -33.96 -5.70 13.85
N THR A 266 -33.70 -7.01 13.71
CA THR A 266 -34.69 -8.00 13.35
C THR A 266 -34.31 -9.40 13.86
N SER A 267 -35.30 -10.17 14.28
CA SER A 267 -35.17 -11.58 14.67
C SER A 267 -35.11 -12.52 13.46
N VAL A 268 -35.48 -12.06 12.26
CA VAL A 268 -35.50 -12.88 11.04
C VAL A 268 -34.07 -13.06 10.47
N GLN A 269 -33.59 -14.30 10.42
CA GLN A 269 -32.23 -14.63 9.98
C GLN A 269 -31.95 -14.15 8.55
N ALA A 270 -32.88 -14.39 7.60
CA ALA A 270 -32.72 -13.98 6.20
C ALA A 270 -32.59 -12.46 6.06
N ALA A 271 -33.37 -11.68 6.81
CA ALA A 271 -33.29 -10.23 6.81
C ALA A 271 -31.96 -9.72 7.39
N ARG A 272 -31.46 -10.34 8.48
CA ARG A 272 -30.12 -10.03 9.02
C ARG A 272 -29.03 -10.33 8.00
N ALA A 273 -29.05 -11.52 7.38
CA ALA A 273 -28.08 -11.91 6.38
C ALA A 273 -28.09 -10.97 5.17
N GLY A 274 -29.27 -10.59 4.67
CA GLY A 274 -29.43 -9.63 3.57
C GLY A 274 -28.79 -8.27 3.89
N ASN A 275 -29.06 -7.72 5.08
CA ASN A 275 -28.48 -6.45 5.52
C ASN A 275 -26.96 -6.53 5.73
N ALA A 276 -26.46 -7.63 6.29
CA ALA A 276 -25.03 -7.86 6.47
C ALA A 276 -24.31 -7.94 5.11
N ILE A 277 -24.81 -8.75 4.18
CA ILE A 277 -24.25 -8.87 2.83
C ILE A 277 -24.28 -7.52 2.11
N HIS A 278 -25.40 -6.79 2.18
CA HIS A 278 -25.49 -5.45 1.59
C HIS A 278 -24.42 -4.51 2.15
N SER A 279 -24.26 -4.47 3.47
CA SER A 279 -23.26 -3.64 4.17
C SER A 279 -21.82 -4.03 3.80
N ILE A 280 -21.53 -5.33 3.75
CA ILE A 280 -20.23 -5.88 3.31
C ILE A 280 -19.94 -5.47 1.86
N MET A 281 -20.92 -5.55 0.96
CA MET A 281 -20.74 -5.15 -0.44
C MET A 281 -20.55 -3.64 -0.61
N LEU A 282 -21.23 -2.81 0.20
CA LEU A 282 -20.97 -1.37 0.26
C LEU A 282 -19.55 -1.07 0.74
N TYR A 283 -19.08 -1.79 1.77
CA TYR A 283 -17.73 -1.68 2.29
C TYR A 283 -16.70 -2.09 1.23
N ARG A 284 -16.86 -3.26 0.61
CA ARG A 284 -16.03 -3.76 -0.49
C ARG A 284 -15.92 -2.72 -1.61
N ARG A 285 -17.03 -2.08 -2.00
CA ARG A 285 -17.03 -1.04 -3.02
C ARG A 285 -16.20 0.20 -2.61
N LYS A 286 -16.26 0.62 -1.34
CA LYS A 286 -15.43 1.73 -0.83
C LYS A 286 -13.94 1.34 -0.78
N LEU A 287 -13.65 0.13 -0.33
CA LEU A 287 -12.31 -0.45 -0.29
C LEU A 287 -11.68 -0.54 -1.68
N ASP A 288 -12.39 -1.11 -2.65
CA ASP A 288 -11.95 -1.25 -4.05
C ASP A 288 -11.62 0.09 -4.72
N ARG A 289 -12.23 1.17 -4.21
CA ARG A 289 -12.02 2.54 -4.66
C ARG A 289 -11.06 3.30 -3.74
N ALA A 290 -10.42 2.65 -2.76
CA ALA A 290 -9.54 3.28 -1.77
C ALA A 290 -10.17 4.50 -1.04
N GLN A 291 -11.50 4.51 -0.88
CA GLN A 291 -12.27 5.60 -0.27
C GLN A 291 -12.38 5.51 1.25
N ILE A 292 -11.94 4.39 1.83
CA ILE A 292 -11.84 4.24 3.28
C ILE A 292 -10.69 5.13 3.75
N LYS A 293 -10.90 5.85 4.86
CA LYS A 293 -9.85 6.68 5.43
C LYS A 293 -8.74 5.78 5.99
N PRO A 294 -7.46 6.17 5.88
CA PRO A 294 -6.39 5.44 6.55
C PRO A 294 -6.65 5.28 8.04
N LEU A 295 -6.19 4.17 8.58
CA LEU A 295 -6.13 3.99 10.03
C LEU A 295 -5.04 4.90 10.60
N MET A 296 -5.39 5.71 11.59
CA MET A 296 -4.50 6.69 12.22
C MET A 296 -4.45 6.47 13.73
N LEU A 297 -3.27 6.25 14.30
CA LEU A 297 -3.05 6.32 15.75
C LEU A 297 -3.01 7.80 16.17
N LEU A 298 -3.61 8.11 17.32
CA LEU A 298 -3.72 9.49 17.83
C LEU A 298 -4.25 10.49 16.77
N HIS A 299 -5.10 10.01 15.85
CA HIS A 299 -5.63 10.77 14.70
C HIS A 299 -4.57 11.42 13.79
N THR A 300 -3.28 11.05 13.92
CA THR A 300 -2.16 11.75 13.28
C THR A 300 -1.13 10.81 12.68
N ILE A 301 -0.90 9.64 13.28
CA ILE A 301 0.15 8.70 12.87
C ILE A 301 -0.47 7.62 11.96
N PRO A 302 -0.16 7.59 10.66
CA PRO A 302 -0.74 6.63 9.73
C PRO A 302 -0.22 5.22 9.97
N MET A 303 -1.10 4.23 9.79
CA MET A 303 -0.77 2.80 9.83
C MET A 303 -0.71 2.19 8.43
N CYS A 304 0.06 1.10 8.30
CA CYS A 304 0.08 0.30 7.09
C CYS A 304 -1.32 -0.22 6.75
N SER A 305 -1.67 -0.21 5.46
CA SER A 305 -2.97 -0.64 4.96
C SER A 305 -2.83 -1.78 3.94
N SER A 306 -1.65 -2.37 3.76
CA SER A 306 -1.43 -3.43 2.76
C SER A 306 -2.35 -4.65 2.96
N GLN A 307 -2.68 -5.00 4.21
CA GLN A 307 -3.55 -6.14 4.52
C GLN A 307 -4.98 -5.96 4.00
N TYR A 308 -5.44 -4.72 3.77
CA TYR A 308 -6.77 -4.44 3.23
C TYR A 308 -6.96 -5.00 1.82
N GLU A 309 -5.88 -5.20 1.06
CA GLU A 309 -5.92 -5.78 -0.29
C GLU A 309 -6.39 -7.24 -0.27
N ARG A 310 -6.18 -7.95 0.84
CA ARG A 310 -6.49 -9.38 0.99
C ARG A 310 -7.83 -9.67 1.67
N MET A 311 -8.66 -8.64 1.88
CA MET A 311 -9.92 -8.78 2.61
C MET A 311 -11.02 -9.47 1.78
N PHE A 312 -10.99 -9.33 0.46
CA PHE A 312 -11.99 -9.90 -0.43
C PHE A 312 -11.33 -10.62 -1.60
N ASN A 313 -11.95 -11.72 -2.04
CA ASN A 313 -11.48 -12.56 -3.16
C ASN A 313 -10.10 -13.18 -2.92
N THR A 314 -9.67 -13.29 -1.67
CA THR A 314 -8.42 -13.96 -1.29
C THR A 314 -8.75 -15.27 -0.61
N THR A 315 -8.05 -16.34 -0.98
CA THR A 315 -8.15 -17.64 -0.34
C THR A 315 -6.78 -18.27 -0.19
N ARG A 316 -6.64 -19.14 0.82
CA ARG A 316 -5.45 -19.98 0.98
C ARG A 316 -5.68 -21.30 0.25
N VAL A 317 -4.78 -21.63 -0.67
CA VAL A 317 -4.74 -22.89 -1.40
C VAL A 317 -3.76 -23.83 -0.69
N PRO A 318 -4.16 -25.06 -0.34
CA PRO A 318 -3.26 -26.02 0.28
C PRO A 318 -2.16 -26.46 -0.71
N GLY A 319 -0.95 -26.68 -0.19
CA GLY A 319 0.18 -27.21 -0.96
C GLY A 319 0.93 -28.27 -0.16
N VAL A 320 1.69 -29.12 -0.86
CA VAL A 320 2.39 -30.27 -0.26
C VAL A 320 3.43 -29.83 0.74
N GLU A 321 4.19 -28.75 0.48
CA GLU A 321 5.28 -28.23 1.34
C GLU A 321 4.97 -26.85 1.96
N THR A 322 4.24 -26.02 1.23
CA THR A 322 3.84 -24.68 1.64
C THR A 322 2.50 -24.38 1.00
N GLY A 323 1.53 -23.87 1.76
CA GLY A 323 0.28 -23.35 1.17
C GLY A 323 0.54 -22.05 0.42
N ASN A 324 -0.32 -21.68 -0.52
CA ASN A 324 -0.21 -20.42 -1.28
C ASN A 324 -1.43 -19.53 -1.06
N SER A 325 -1.21 -18.23 -0.88
CA SER A 325 -2.28 -17.23 -0.88
C SER A 325 -2.61 -16.85 -2.32
N PHE A 326 -3.84 -17.09 -2.77
CA PHE A 326 -4.34 -16.65 -4.07
C PHE A 326 -5.22 -15.41 -3.89
N SER A 327 -4.99 -14.34 -4.67
CA SER A 327 -5.66 -13.03 -4.54
C SER A 327 -6.24 -12.53 -5.85
#